data_AF-A0A178MD35-F1
#
_entry.id   AF-A0A178MD35-F1
#
_cell.length_a   1.000
_cell.length_b   1.000
_cell.length_c   1.000
_cell.angle_alpha   90.00
_cell.angle_beta   90.00
_cell.angle_gamma   90.00
#
_symmetry.space_group_name_H-M   'P 1'
#
loop_
_entity.id
_entity.type
_entity.pdbx_description
1 polymer ?
#
loop_
_entity_poly.entity_id
_entity_poly.type
_entity_poly.pdbx_seq_one_letter_code
_entity_poly.pdbx_strand_id
1 'polypeptide(L)'
;METVLSWLLLMMILLSVWYVIAYLVAFVHLRERMLFLPMAQWILVGVGLGSIVLNNGTPVLVWVMTPLLIGLALAGIWRRHPRGLALILRSYPRGTLDVLSFRRPVIDLKRRVRTK
;
A
#
# COMPACT_ATOMS: atom_id res chain seq x y z
N MET A 1 0.30 11.25 28.80
CA MET A 1 -0.13 11.39 27.39
C MET A 1 1.05 11.34 26.43
N GLU A 2 2.20 11.95 26.76
CA GLU A 2 3.41 11.89 25.94
C GLU A 2 3.92 10.46 25.68
N THR A 3 3.84 9.58 26.67
CA THR A 3 4.27 8.18 26.55
C THR A 3 3.44 7.38 25.55
N VAL A 4 2.13 7.60 25.49
CA VAL A 4 1.26 6.89 24.54
C VAL A 4 1.53 7.37 23.10
N LEU A 5 1.74 8.67 22.93
CA LEU A 5 2.06 9.26 21.62
C LEU A 5 3.42 8.81 21.11
N SER A 6 4.43 8.70 21.97
CA SER A 6 5.75 8.19 21.57
C SER A 6 5.71 6.72 21.18
N TRP A 7 4.96 5.88 21.92
CA TRP A 7 4.74 4.47 21.54
C TRP A 7 4.02 4.33 20.20
N LEU A 8 2.96 5.11 19.97
CA LEU A 8 2.24 5.12 18.69
C LEU A 8 3.17 5.53 17.55
N LEU A 9 3.95 6.59 17.73
CA LEU A 9 4.90 7.06 16.72
C LEU A 9 5.95 6.00 16.39
N LEU A 10 6.48 5.32 17.42
CA LEU A 10 7.44 4.23 17.25
C LEU A 10 6.82 3.06 16.47
N MET A 11 5.59 2.67 16.80
CA MET A 11 4.83 1.66 16.05
C MET A 11 4.59 2.07 14.59
N MET A 12 4.28 3.35 14.33
CA MET A 12 4.11 3.85 12.96
C MET A 12 5.41 3.81 12.15
N ILE A 13 6.55 4.09 12.78
CA ILE A 13 7.86 3.97 12.12
C ILE A 13 8.16 2.50 11.78
N LEU A 14 7.94 1.55 12.71
CA LEU A 14 8.12 0.12 12.42
C LEU A 14 7.23 -0.33 11.27
N LEU A 15 5.96 0.09 11.28
CA LEU A 15 5.00 -0.25 10.24
C LEU A 15 5.44 0.33 8.89
N SER A 16 5.95 1.56 8.86
CA SER A 16 6.51 2.18 7.65
C SER A 16 7.69 1.38 7.09
N VAL A 17 8.62 0.94 7.95
CA VAL A 17 9.75 0.11 7.54
C VAL A 17 9.29 -1.24 7.00
N TRP A 18 8.33 -1.88 7.68
CA TRP A 18 7.75 -3.14 7.23
C TRP A 18 7.11 -3.00 5.83
N TYR A 19 6.36 -1.92 5.58
CA TYR A 19 5.78 -1.66 4.26
C TYR A 19 6.85 -1.50 3.18
N VAL A 20 7.93 -0.76 3.44
CA VAL A 20 9.04 -0.62 2.49
C VAL A 20 9.64 -1.98 2.15
N ILE A 21 9.89 -2.83 3.16
CA ILE A 21 10.41 -4.19 2.96
C ILE A 21 9.43 -5.04 2.15
N ALA A 22 8.14 -5.02 2.50
CA ALA A 22 7.12 -5.80 1.80
C ALA A 22 7.03 -5.43 0.31
N TYR A 23 7.05 -4.14 -0.02
CA TYR A 23 7.05 -3.67 -1.41
C TYR A 23 8.36 -3.96 -2.14
N LEU A 24 9.50 -3.95 -1.45
CA LEU A 24 10.80 -4.32 -2.02
C LEU A 24 10.83 -5.82 -2.35
N VAL A 25 10.36 -6.68 -1.43
CA VAL A 25 10.20 -8.12 -1.68
C VAL A 25 9.23 -8.35 -2.83
N ALA A 26 8.08 -7.69 -2.86
CA ALA A 26 7.13 -7.78 -3.97
C ALA A 26 7.78 -7.35 -5.30
N PHE A 27 8.61 -6.30 -5.29
CA PHE A 27 9.35 -5.85 -6.46
C PHE A 27 10.32 -6.92 -6.98
N VAL A 28 11.05 -7.60 -6.10
CA VAL A 28 11.97 -8.69 -6.49
C VAL A 28 11.22 -9.84 -7.16
N HIS A 29 10.03 -10.18 -6.68
CA HIS A 29 9.23 -11.30 -7.19
C HIS A 29 8.46 -10.96 -8.48
N LEU A 30 7.81 -9.79 -8.54
CA LEU A 30 6.95 -9.39 -9.66
C LEU A 30 7.73 -8.65 -10.76
N ARG A 31 8.91 -8.11 -10.45
CA ARG A 31 9.76 -7.28 -11.35
C ARG A 31 9.03 -6.07 -11.98
N GLU A 32 7.94 -5.63 -11.38
CA GLU A 32 7.17 -4.50 -11.87
C GLU A 32 7.69 -3.17 -11.33
N ARG A 33 8.17 -2.31 -12.24
CA ARG A 33 8.67 -0.97 -11.89
C ARG A 33 7.63 -0.09 -11.18
N MET A 34 6.34 -0.38 -11.33
CA MET A 34 5.28 0.38 -10.67
C MET A 34 5.24 0.19 -9.15
N LEU A 35 5.86 -0.87 -8.61
CA LEU A 35 5.99 -1.09 -7.17
C LEU A 35 7.00 -0.12 -6.50
N PHE A 36 7.81 0.59 -7.29
CA PHE A 36 8.66 1.66 -6.78
C PHE A 36 7.85 2.86 -6.26
N LEU A 37 6.68 3.15 -6.82
CA LEU A 37 5.84 4.27 -6.37
C LEU A 37 5.36 4.09 -4.91
N PRO A 38 4.70 2.98 -4.53
CA PRO A 38 4.32 2.75 -3.15
C PRO A 38 5.53 2.61 -2.23
N MET A 39 6.63 2.00 -2.69
CA MET A 39 7.88 1.95 -1.91
C MET A 39 8.41 3.36 -1.59
N ALA A 40 8.53 4.23 -2.59
CA ALA A 40 8.99 5.60 -2.43
C ALA A 40 8.05 6.43 -1.54
N GLN A 41 6.74 6.23 -1.68
CA GLN A 41 5.75 6.86 -0.79
C GLN A 41 6.00 6.49 0.67
N TRP A 42 6.19 5.20 0.99
CA TRP A 42 6.42 4.76 2.37
C TRP A 42 7.79 5.18 2.91
N ILE A 43 8.82 5.31 2.07
CA ILE A 43 10.10 5.92 2.47
C ILE A 43 9.90 7.38 2.87
N LEU A 44 9.17 8.15 2.06
CA LEU A 44 8.85 9.55 2.35
C LEU A 44 8.05 9.71 3.66
N VAL A 45 7.07 8.84 3.90
CA VAL A 45 6.33 8.81 5.16
C VAL A 45 7.26 8.50 6.34
N GLY A 46 8.17 7.54 6.20
CA GLY A 46 9.18 7.21 7.21
C GLY A 46 10.10 8.39 7.54
N VAL A 47 10.55 9.14 6.52
CA VAL A 47 11.35 10.37 6.71
C VAL A 47 10.56 11.44 7.45
N GLY A 48 9.29 11.65 7.09
CA GLY A 48 8.41 12.60 7.79
C GLY A 48 8.23 12.24 9.26
N LEU A 49 7.96 10.97 9.57
CA LEU A 49 7.82 10.47 10.94
C LEU A 49 9.14 10.54 11.73
N GLY A 50 10.26 10.16 11.10
CA GLY A 50 11.59 10.24 11.71
C GLY A 50 12.00 11.68 12.03
N SER A 51 11.60 12.65 11.21
CA SER A 51 11.87 14.07 11.47
C SER A 51 11.23 14.57 12.78
N ILE A 52 10.07 14.02 13.16
CA ILE A 52 9.38 14.38 14.41
C ILE A 52 10.19 13.86 15.61
N VAL A 53 10.80 12.68 15.50
CA VAL A 53 11.69 12.12 16.53
C VAL A 53 12.94 12.98 16.70
N LEU A 54 13.58 13.35 15.58
CA LEU A 54 14.81 14.14 15.59
C LEU A 54 14.61 15.55 16.15
N ASN A 55 13.41 16.12 15.99
CA ASN A 55 13.06 17.45 16.48
C ASN A 55 12.35 17.43 17.85
N ASN A 56 12.62 16.42 18.69
CA ASN A 56 12.06 16.30 20.05
C ASN A 56 10.53 16.43 20.10
N GLY A 57 9.83 15.86 19.12
CA GLY A 57 8.36 15.89 19.05
C GLY A 57 7.78 17.17 18.45
N THR A 58 8.60 18.15 18.05
CA THR A 58 8.11 19.33 17.34
C THR A 58 7.92 19.01 15.85
N PRO A 59 6.69 19.10 15.32
CA PRO A 59 6.45 18.84 13.92
C PRO A 59 6.90 20.06 13.11
N VAL A 60 8.10 19.97 12.53
CA VAL A 60 8.55 20.98 11.58
C VAL A 60 7.76 20.82 10.29
N LEU A 61 6.90 21.81 10.00
CA LEU A 61 5.91 21.75 8.92
C LEU A 61 6.52 21.30 7.59
N VAL A 62 7.69 21.82 7.22
CA VAL A 62 8.37 21.49 5.95
C VAL A 62 8.74 20.01 5.89
N TRP A 63 9.28 19.44 6.96
CA TRP A 63 9.73 18.04 7.00
C TRP A 63 8.59 17.04 7.08
N VAL A 64 7.41 17.44 7.55
CA VAL A 64 6.22 16.57 7.64
C VAL A 64 5.29 16.74 6.43
N MET A 65 5.02 17.97 6.01
CA MET A 65 4.09 18.24 4.90
C MET A 65 4.66 17.89 3.54
N THR A 66 5.94 18.16 3.29
CA THR A 66 6.53 17.90 1.97
C THR A 66 6.49 16.41 1.61
N PRO A 67 6.92 15.47 2.48
CA PRO A 67 6.81 14.05 2.19
C PRO A 67 5.36 13.57 2.11
N LEU A 68 4.44 14.16 2.90
CA LEU A 68 3.03 13.79 2.91
C LEU A 68 2.32 14.18 1.61
N LEU A 69 2.54 15.40 1.10
CA LEU A 69 1.98 15.88 -0.16
C LEU A 69 2.53 15.10 -1.36
N ILE A 70 3.84 14.85 -1.38
CA ILE A 70 4.47 14.03 -2.43
C ILE A 70 3.94 12.59 -2.35
N GLY A 71 3.85 12.02 -1.15
CA GLY A 71 3.30 10.69 -0.94
C GLY A 71 1.84 10.57 -1.40
N LEU A 72 1.00 11.58 -1.13
CA LEU A 72 -0.38 11.64 -1.60
C LEU A 72 -0.46 11.73 -3.13
N ALA A 73 0.40 12.52 -3.75
CA ALA A 73 0.49 12.61 -5.21
C ALA A 73 0.90 11.28 -5.83
N LEU A 74 1.93 10.61 -5.28
CA LEU A 74 2.37 9.29 -5.71
C LEU A 74 1.25 8.24 -5.55
N ALA A 75 0.51 8.28 -4.45
CA ALA A 75 -0.64 7.40 -4.23
C ALA A 75 -1.75 7.64 -5.27
N GLY A 76 -2.02 8.91 -5.59
CA GLY A 76 -3.00 9.31 -6.60
C GLY A 76 -2.61 8.81 -8.00
N ILE A 77 -1.35 8.99 -8.38
CA ILE A 77 -0.80 8.51 -9.66
C ILE A 77 -0.87 6.99 -9.73
N TRP A 78 -0.45 6.30 -8.67
CA TRP A 78 -0.45 4.85 -8.62
C TRP A 78 -1.86 4.25 -8.67
N ARG A 79 -2.84 4.85 -7.96
CA ARG A 79 -4.25 4.42 -7.97
C ARG A 79 -4.94 4.65 -9.33
N ARG A 80 -4.61 5.74 -10.01
CA ARG A 80 -5.17 6.04 -11.34
C ARG A 80 -4.53 5.21 -12.46
N HIS A 81 -3.40 4.55 -12.19
CA HIS A 81 -2.74 3.72 -13.17
C HIS A 81 -3.50 2.40 -13.37
N PRO A 82 -3.95 2.05 -14.59
CA PRO A 82 -4.81 0.88 -14.85
C PRO A 82 -4.14 -0.47 -14.53
N ARG A 83 -2.81 -0.48 -14.44
CA ARG A 83 -2.02 -1.65 -14.03
C ARG A 83 -1.68 -1.69 -12.53
N GLY A 84 -1.78 -0.60 -11.78
CA GLY A 84 -1.28 -0.56 -10.39
C GLY A 84 -2.15 -1.35 -9.41
N LEU A 85 -3.45 -1.07 -9.39
CA LEU A 85 -4.40 -1.67 -8.44
C LEU A 85 -4.91 -3.04 -8.92
N ALA A 86 -5.10 -3.18 -10.23
CA ALA A 86 -5.57 -4.41 -10.85
C ALA A 86 -4.57 -5.57 -10.73
N LEU A 87 -3.25 -5.30 -10.65
CA LEU A 87 -2.25 -6.36 -10.47
C LEU A 87 -2.16 -6.87 -9.04
N ILE A 88 -2.25 -5.99 -8.02
CA ILE A 88 -2.29 -6.43 -6.62
C ILE A 88 -3.54 -7.28 -6.35
N LEU A 89 -4.70 -6.90 -6.91
CA LEU A 89 -5.90 -7.75 -6.86
C LEU A 89 -5.75 -9.06 -7.65
N ARG A 90 -4.87 -9.11 -8.65
CA ARG A 90 -4.66 -10.30 -9.50
C ARG A 90 -3.62 -11.25 -8.91
N SER A 91 -2.66 -10.75 -8.14
CA SER A 91 -1.67 -11.53 -7.38
C SER A 91 -2.16 -11.93 -5.99
N TYR A 92 -3.23 -11.31 -5.47
CA TYR A 92 -4.01 -11.92 -4.41
C TYR A 92 -4.66 -13.21 -4.93
N PRO A 93 -4.61 -14.33 -4.18
CA PRO A 93 -5.32 -15.54 -4.57
C PRO A 93 -6.79 -15.18 -4.70
N ARG A 94 -7.28 -15.22 -5.94
CA ARG A 94 -8.67 -14.85 -6.29
C ARG A 94 -9.69 -15.52 -5.38
N GLY A 95 -9.37 -16.68 -4.81
CA GLY A 95 -10.19 -17.38 -3.84
C GLY A 95 -10.66 -16.53 -2.65
N THR A 96 -9.84 -15.65 -2.05
CA THR A 96 -10.25 -14.94 -0.83
C THR A 96 -11.21 -13.78 -1.11
N LEU A 97 -11.02 -13.08 -2.23
CA LEU A 97 -11.93 -12.03 -2.68
C LEU A 97 -13.15 -12.60 -3.43
N ASP A 98 -13.04 -13.73 -4.12
CA ASP A 98 -14.19 -14.43 -4.72
C ASP A 98 -15.10 -15.05 -3.64
N VAL A 99 -14.55 -15.46 -2.49
CA VAL A 99 -15.35 -15.94 -1.34
C VAL A 99 -16.15 -14.81 -0.68
N LEU A 100 -15.61 -13.58 -0.66
CA LEU A 100 -16.33 -12.41 -0.15
C LEU A 100 -17.18 -11.69 -1.21
N SER A 101 -16.82 -11.85 -2.48
CA SER A 101 -17.59 -11.35 -3.61
C SER A 101 -18.34 -12.50 -4.29
N PHE A 102 -19.39 -12.97 -3.62
CA PHE A 102 -20.49 -13.66 -4.29
C PHE A 102 -21.19 -12.69 -5.26
N ARG A 103 -20.50 -12.27 -6.33
CA ARG A 103 -21.15 -11.76 -7.53
C ARG A 103 -21.84 -12.95 -8.16
N ARG A 104 -23.16 -12.84 -8.24
CA ARG A 104 -24.11 -13.79 -8.84
C ARG A 104 -23.46 -14.66 -9.91
N PRO A 105 -23.64 -15.99 -9.88
CA PRO A 105 -23.16 -16.84 -10.96
C PRO A 105 -23.74 -16.30 -12.27
N VAL A 106 -22.86 -16.06 -13.24
CA VAL A 106 -23.27 -15.79 -14.62
C VAL A 106 -24.17 -16.97 -15.01
N ILE A 107 -25.41 -16.64 -15.39
CA ILE A 107 -26.55 -17.55 -15.63
C ILE A 107 -26.25 -18.69 -16.63
N ASP A 108 -25.07 -18.71 -17.24
CA ASP A 108 -24.70 -19.56 -18.37
C ASP A 108 -23.67 -20.67 -18.06
N LEU A 109 -23.46 -21.03 -16.79
CA LEU A 109 -22.68 -22.24 -16.44
C LEU A 109 -23.49 -23.54 -16.56
N LYS A 110 -24.80 -23.46 -16.82
CA LYS A 110 -25.68 -24.64 -16.96
C LYS A 110 -25.73 -25.22 -18.39
N ARG A 111 -25.10 -24.58 -19.39
CA ARG A 111 -25.31 -24.93 -20.81
C ARG A 111 -24.17 -25.70 -21.50
N ARG A 112 -23.03 -25.95 -20.84
CA ARG A 112 -21.92 -26.74 -21.42
C ARG A 112 -21.85 -28.21 -20.98
N VAL A 113 -22.95 -28.79 -20.51
CA VAL A 113 -23.03 -30.23 -20.15
C VAL A 113 -24.01 -31.00 -21.04
N ARG A 114 -24.58 -30.37 -22.08
CA ARG A 114 -25.49 -31.04 -23.01
C ARG A 114 -25.07 -30.89 -24.46
N THR A 115 -23.91 -31.44 -24.78
CA THR A 115 -23.62 -31.97 -26.12
C THR A 115 -23.05 -33.38 -25.88
N LYS A 116 -23.96 -34.35 -25.89
CA LYS A 116 -23.63 -35.73 -26.27
C LYS A 116 -23.40 -35.76 -27.77
#